data_AF-A0A937W6A6-F1
#
_entry.id   AF-A0A937W6A6-F1
#
_cell.length_a   1.000
_cell.length_b   1.000
_cell.length_c   1.000
_cell.angle_alpha   90.00
_cell.angle_beta   90.00
_cell.angle_gamma   90.00
#
_symmetry.space_group_name_H-M   'P 1'
#
loop_
_entity.id
_entity.type
_entity.pdbx_description
1 polymer ?
#
loop_
_entity_poly.entity_id
_entity_poly.type
_entity_poly.pdbx_seq_one_letter_code
_entity_poly.pdbx_strand_id
1 'polypeptide(L)'
;MADAVTLSLAEVHALALRVLQAHGVSVLQAEAIATLITAAERDECTSHGLFRLPGYVRSVRSGKVTPDALPVVRELAPAVIQVDGKNGFAPLALQMGQAPLISKARQYGIAVLAVTQIYHFAALWPEVEALAEQGLVALACTQAMSYVAPAGGQTPLYGTNPLAFGWPREGRPPLVFDQASSASARGEIQLHLRDGHPLPAGWAIDTAGRPTTDPAAALAGAQLPFGGYKGAALALMIELLAGALIGEVFSFEASARDNHDGGPPIGGECII
;
A
#
# COMPACT_ATOMS: atom_id res chain seq x y z
N MET A 1 -30.09 3.19 -12.91
CA MET A 1 -29.43 3.10 -11.59
C MET A 1 -29.11 1.64 -11.42
N ALA A 2 -27.84 1.26 -11.29
CA ALA A 2 -27.52 -0.11 -10.95
C ALA A 2 -28.11 -0.41 -9.57
N ASP A 3 -28.69 -1.59 -9.39
CA ASP A 3 -29.19 -2.03 -8.09
C ASP A 3 -28.02 -2.10 -7.11
N ALA A 4 -28.03 -1.22 -6.09
CA ALA A 4 -27.03 -1.25 -5.05
C ALA A 4 -27.27 -2.48 -4.14
N VAL A 5 -26.21 -3.21 -3.82
CA VAL A 5 -26.25 -4.35 -2.90
C VAL A 5 -25.65 -3.93 -1.56
N THR A 6 -26.37 -4.16 -0.47
CA THR A 6 -25.84 -3.97 0.89
C THR A 6 -25.25 -5.28 1.40
N LEU A 7 -24.01 -5.23 1.87
CA LEU A 7 -23.32 -6.37 2.50
C LEU A 7 -22.94 -5.98 3.93
N SER A 8 -23.12 -6.89 4.87
CA SER A 8 -22.49 -6.80 6.19
C SER A 8 -20.99 -7.03 6.10
N LEU A 9 -20.22 -6.56 7.10
CA LEU A 9 -18.77 -6.78 7.15
C LEU A 9 -18.39 -8.27 7.15
N ALA A 10 -19.23 -9.12 7.76
CA ALA A 10 -19.05 -10.57 7.71
C ALA A 10 -19.21 -11.13 6.29
N GLU A 11 -20.17 -10.60 5.52
CA GLU A 11 -20.36 -10.97 4.11
C GLU A 11 -19.23 -10.46 3.22
N VAL A 12 -18.71 -9.24 3.48
CA VAL A 12 -17.51 -8.70 2.82
C VAL A 12 -16.31 -9.63 3.04
N HIS A 13 -16.04 -9.99 4.30
CA HIS A 13 -14.96 -10.89 4.67
C HIS A 13 -15.10 -12.25 3.99
N ALA A 14 -16.29 -12.86 4.10
CA ALA A 14 -16.57 -14.17 3.50
C ALA A 14 -16.50 -14.13 1.97
N LEU A 15 -16.89 -13.03 1.33
CA LEU A 15 -16.76 -12.86 -0.11
C LEU A 15 -15.28 -12.82 -0.52
N ALA A 16 -14.47 -11.97 0.12
CA ALA A 16 -13.04 -11.86 -0.17
C ALA A 16 -12.32 -13.19 0.03
N LEU A 17 -12.53 -13.85 1.17
CA LEU A 17 -11.93 -15.13 1.50
C LEU A 17 -12.27 -16.21 0.46
N ARG A 18 -13.56 -16.39 0.14
CA ARG A 18 -14.00 -17.38 -0.86
C ARG A 18 -13.41 -17.12 -2.23
N VAL A 19 -13.38 -15.86 -2.69
CA VAL A 19 -12.84 -15.50 -4.00
C VAL A 19 -11.34 -15.79 -4.06
N LEU A 20 -10.57 -15.42 -3.04
CA LEU A 20 -9.13 -15.65 -3.00
C LEU A 20 -8.80 -17.15 -2.98
N GLN A 21 -9.46 -17.92 -2.12
CA GLN A 21 -9.26 -19.37 -2.03
C GLN A 21 -9.65 -20.10 -3.32
N ALA A 22 -10.74 -19.69 -3.97
CA ALA A 22 -11.15 -20.24 -5.27
C ALA A 22 -10.11 -20.00 -6.38
N HIS A 23 -9.18 -19.05 -6.18
CA HIS A 23 -8.08 -18.75 -7.10
C HIS A 23 -6.72 -19.27 -6.61
N GLY A 24 -6.69 -20.15 -5.60
CA GLY A 24 -5.49 -20.85 -5.17
C GLY A 24 -4.64 -20.11 -4.11
N VAL A 25 -5.13 -18.98 -3.59
CA VAL A 25 -4.48 -18.29 -2.46
C VAL A 25 -4.60 -19.17 -1.21
N SER A 26 -3.50 -19.38 -0.49
CA SER A 26 -3.49 -20.17 0.74
C SER A 26 -4.41 -19.56 1.80
N VAL A 27 -4.90 -20.41 2.71
CA VAL A 27 -5.82 -19.98 3.79
C VAL A 27 -5.24 -18.81 4.59
N LEU A 28 -3.95 -18.87 4.93
CA LEU A 28 -3.29 -17.82 5.72
C LEU A 28 -3.20 -16.49 4.96
N GLN A 29 -2.79 -16.50 3.68
CA GLN A 29 -2.75 -15.27 2.89
C GLN A 29 -4.15 -14.71 2.64
N ALA A 30 -5.12 -15.59 2.33
CA ALA A 30 -6.48 -15.19 2.03
C ALA A 30 -7.16 -14.55 3.25
N GLU A 31 -6.93 -15.08 4.45
CA GLU A 31 -7.46 -14.52 5.70
C GLU A 31 -6.88 -13.14 6.01
N ALA A 32 -5.55 -12.98 5.86
CA ALA A 32 -4.89 -11.69 6.08
C ALA A 32 -5.39 -10.61 5.09
N ILE A 33 -5.57 -10.96 3.81
CA ILE A 33 -6.14 -10.04 2.81
C ILE A 33 -7.61 -9.74 3.10
N ALA A 34 -8.42 -10.75 3.43
CA ALA A 34 -9.85 -10.58 3.70
C ALA A 34 -10.10 -9.69 4.93
N THR A 35 -9.28 -9.83 5.98
CA THR A 35 -9.30 -8.97 7.16
C THR A 35 -9.06 -7.51 6.77
N LEU A 36 -8.02 -7.27 5.96
CA LEU A 36 -7.63 -5.94 5.52
C LEU A 36 -8.68 -5.27 4.61
N ILE A 37 -9.23 -6.03 3.65
CA ILE A 37 -10.35 -5.57 2.82
C ILE A 37 -11.56 -5.20 3.68
N THR A 38 -11.87 -6.01 4.69
CA THR A 38 -13.01 -5.76 5.58
C THR A 38 -12.82 -4.49 6.41
N ALA A 39 -11.59 -4.25 6.90
CA ALA A 39 -11.24 -3.02 7.61
C ALA A 39 -11.36 -1.78 6.70
N ALA A 40 -10.87 -1.87 5.46
CA ALA A 40 -10.99 -0.80 4.48
C ALA A 40 -12.45 -0.48 4.11
N GLU A 41 -13.33 -1.48 3.98
CA GLU A 41 -14.77 -1.26 3.76
C GLU A 41 -15.45 -0.68 5.00
N ARG A 42 -15.12 -1.16 6.21
CA ARG A 42 -15.65 -0.63 7.49
C ARG A 42 -15.41 0.87 7.62
N ASP A 43 -14.21 1.31 7.24
CA ASP A 43 -13.75 2.70 7.42
C ASP A 43 -13.88 3.54 6.14
N GLU A 44 -14.68 3.06 5.18
CA GLU A 44 -15.00 3.77 3.93
C GLU A 44 -13.79 4.11 3.05
N CYS A 45 -12.66 3.42 3.26
CA CYS A 45 -11.47 3.48 2.40
C CYS A 45 -11.68 2.60 1.15
N THR A 46 -12.75 2.89 0.39
CA THR A 46 -13.23 2.05 -0.72
C THR A 46 -12.20 1.81 -1.82
N SER A 47 -11.22 2.71 -2.00
CA SER A 47 -10.12 2.53 -2.94
C SER A 47 -9.13 1.43 -2.54
N HIS A 48 -9.21 0.90 -1.30
CA HIS A 48 -8.39 -0.20 -0.79
C HIS A 48 -9.21 -1.40 -0.25
N GLY A 49 -10.54 -1.35 -0.35
CA GLY A 49 -11.45 -2.45 -0.01
C GLY A 49 -11.68 -3.45 -1.16
N LEU A 50 -12.93 -3.88 -1.36
CA LEU A 50 -13.34 -4.84 -2.40
C LEU A 50 -12.96 -4.40 -3.81
N PHE A 51 -12.76 -3.10 -4.04
CA PHE A 51 -12.20 -2.57 -5.29
C PHE A 51 -10.88 -3.24 -5.70
N ARG A 52 -10.05 -3.66 -4.72
CA ARG A 52 -8.75 -4.30 -4.95
C ARG A 52 -8.82 -5.80 -5.19
N LEU A 53 -9.92 -6.46 -4.80
CA LEU A 53 -10.08 -7.92 -4.89
C LEU A 53 -9.82 -8.48 -6.32
N PRO A 54 -10.32 -7.86 -7.41
CA PRO A 54 -9.98 -8.28 -8.76
C PRO A 54 -8.47 -8.19 -9.09
N GLY A 55 -7.76 -7.22 -8.52
CA GLY A 55 -6.31 -7.08 -8.70
C GLY A 55 -5.53 -8.20 -8.04
N TYR A 56 -5.90 -8.60 -6.81
CA TYR A 56 -5.33 -9.79 -6.16
C TYR A 56 -5.49 -11.04 -7.03
N VAL A 57 -6.71 -11.26 -7.58
CA VAL A 57 -6.98 -12.41 -8.46
C VAL A 57 -6.14 -12.36 -9.74
N ARG A 58 -5.98 -11.19 -10.36
CA ARG A 58 -5.15 -11.04 -11.57
C ARG A 58 -3.68 -11.32 -11.30
N SER A 59 -3.14 -10.87 -10.16
CA SER A 59 -1.75 -11.16 -9.77
C SER A 59 -1.45 -12.63 -9.58
N VAL A 60 -2.41 -13.40 -9.06
CA VAL A 60 -2.25 -14.86 -8.94
C VAL A 60 -2.32 -15.51 -10.32
N ARG A 61 -3.29 -15.11 -11.15
CA ARG A 61 -3.45 -15.66 -12.50
C ARG A 61 -2.27 -15.37 -13.43
N SER A 62 -1.60 -14.23 -13.25
CA SER A 62 -0.42 -13.87 -14.03
C SER A 62 0.86 -14.58 -13.57
N GLY A 63 0.82 -15.22 -12.40
CA GLY A 63 1.96 -15.95 -11.83
C GLY A 63 3.03 -15.06 -11.20
N LYS A 64 2.80 -13.74 -11.09
CA LYS A 64 3.80 -12.84 -10.47
C LYS A 64 3.86 -12.98 -8.95
N VAL A 65 2.72 -13.32 -8.33
CA VAL A 65 2.61 -13.58 -6.88
C VAL A 65 2.67 -15.08 -6.62
N THR A 66 3.39 -15.47 -5.58
CA THR A 66 3.34 -16.82 -5.00
C THR A 66 2.11 -16.93 -4.08
N PRO A 67 1.04 -17.64 -4.47
CA PRO A 67 -0.24 -17.60 -3.77
C PRO A 67 -0.24 -18.38 -2.44
N ASP A 68 0.75 -19.23 -2.23
CA ASP A 68 0.99 -20.02 -1.01
C ASP A 68 2.29 -19.65 -0.29
N ALA A 69 2.84 -18.47 -0.57
CA ALA A 69 4.00 -17.95 0.13
C ALA A 69 3.80 -17.94 1.65
N LEU A 70 4.81 -18.45 2.36
CA LEU A 70 4.93 -18.33 3.80
C LEU A 70 6.09 -17.37 4.11
N PRO A 71 5.80 -16.17 4.64
CA PRO A 71 6.83 -15.22 5.00
C PRO A 71 7.79 -15.77 6.05
N VAL A 72 9.04 -15.31 6.00
CA VAL A 72 10.10 -15.73 6.93
C VAL A 72 10.56 -14.54 7.74
N VAL A 73 10.32 -14.60 9.05
CA VAL A 73 10.79 -13.61 10.02
C VAL A 73 12.26 -13.88 10.38
N ARG A 74 13.09 -12.84 10.34
CA ARG A 74 14.51 -12.88 10.69
C ARG A 74 14.87 -11.71 11.58
N GLU A 75 15.69 -11.95 12.58
CA GLU A 75 16.35 -10.88 13.32
C GLU A 75 17.65 -10.52 12.60
N LEU A 76 17.76 -9.29 12.11
CA LEU A 76 18.99 -8.79 11.46
C LEU A 76 19.93 -8.13 12.48
N ALA A 77 19.35 -7.49 13.49
CA ALA A 77 20.05 -6.85 14.60
C ALA A 77 19.10 -6.79 15.81
N PRO A 78 19.58 -6.46 17.03
CA PRO A 78 18.74 -6.47 18.23
C PRO A 78 17.40 -5.74 18.09
N ALA A 79 17.38 -4.61 17.38
CA ALA A 79 16.20 -3.78 17.13
C ALA A 79 15.78 -3.73 15.65
N VAL A 80 16.25 -4.65 14.81
CA VAL A 80 15.92 -4.67 13.37
C VAL A 80 15.46 -6.07 12.98
N ILE A 81 14.20 -6.17 12.57
CA ILE A 81 13.57 -7.40 12.07
C ILE A 81 13.40 -7.26 10.56
N GLN A 82 13.63 -8.35 9.84
CA GLN A 82 13.20 -8.49 8.46
C GLN A 82 12.11 -9.54 8.35
N VAL A 83 11.11 -9.28 7.50
CA VAL A 83 10.18 -10.32 7.03
C VAL A 83 10.32 -10.44 5.52
N ASP A 84 10.88 -11.55 5.08
CA ASP A 84 10.95 -11.92 3.67
C ASP A 84 9.61 -12.53 3.26
N GLY A 85 8.82 -11.81 2.47
CA GLY A 85 7.48 -12.16 2.01
C GLY A 85 7.43 -13.25 0.94
N LYS A 86 8.58 -13.73 0.42
CA LYS A 86 8.65 -14.82 -0.56
C LYS A 86 7.82 -14.61 -1.82
N ASN A 87 7.73 -13.37 -2.29
CA ASN A 87 6.89 -12.94 -3.42
C ASN A 87 5.39 -13.15 -3.16
N GLY A 88 4.98 -13.19 -1.88
CA GLY A 88 3.59 -13.22 -1.44
C GLY A 88 2.95 -11.84 -1.36
N PHE A 89 1.72 -11.80 -0.88
CA PHE A 89 1.04 -10.54 -0.59
C PHE A 89 1.48 -9.97 0.75
N ALA A 90 1.59 -8.63 0.83
CA ALA A 90 2.04 -7.92 2.03
C ALA A 90 1.30 -8.27 3.34
N PRO A 91 -0.04 -8.44 3.38
CA PRO A 91 -0.77 -8.53 4.64
C PRO A 91 -0.30 -9.65 5.57
N LEU A 92 0.02 -10.84 5.02
CA LEU A 92 0.50 -11.95 5.84
C LEU A 92 1.91 -11.67 6.40
N ALA A 93 2.79 -11.05 5.60
CA ALA A 93 4.14 -10.71 6.04
C ALA A 93 4.12 -9.66 7.15
N LEU A 94 3.27 -8.63 7.03
CA LEU A 94 3.06 -7.60 8.03
C LEU A 94 2.52 -8.19 9.34
N GLN A 95 1.50 -9.03 9.25
CA GLN A 95 0.92 -9.74 10.40
C GLN A 95 1.99 -10.58 11.15
N MET A 96 2.84 -11.29 10.41
CA MET A 96 3.91 -12.10 11.02
C MET A 96 5.03 -11.27 11.65
N GLY A 97 5.28 -10.05 11.14
CA GLY A 97 6.28 -9.13 11.67
C GLY A 97 5.84 -8.33 12.90
N GLN A 98 4.53 -8.21 13.13
CA GLN A 98 3.97 -7.34 14.16
C GLN A 98 4.42 -7.69 15.59
N ALA A 99 4.23 -8.94 16.02
CA ALA A 99 4.57 -9.35 17.39
C ALA A 99 6.09 -9.26 17.67
N PRO A 100 7.00 -9.70 16.78
CA PRO A 100 8.43 -9.43 16.90
C PRO A 100 8.75 -7.94 17.01
N LEU A 101 8.16 -7.09 16.16
CA LEU A 101 8.38 -5.65 16.18
C LEU A 101 7.99 -5.02 17.53
N ILE A 102 6.78 -5.33 18.03
CA ILE A 102 6.29 -4.86 19.33
C ILE A 102 7.24 -5.28 20.45
N SER A 103 7.67 -6.55 20.45
CA SER A 103 8.57 -7.10 21.47
C SER A 103 9.90 -6.35 21.49
N LYS A 104 10.51 -6.14 20.32
CA LYS A 104 11.79 -5.43 20.20
C LYS A 104 11.66 -3.94 20.54
N ALA A 105 10.60 -3.27 20.11
CA ALA A 105 10.35 -1.87 20.45
C ALA A 105 10.24 -1.66 21.96
N ARG A 106 9.53 -2.56 22.66
CA ARG A 106 9.43 -2.50 24.14
C ARG A 106 10.75 -2.80 24.83
N GLN A 107 11.55 -3.70 24.28
CA GLN A 107 12.84 -4.08 24.87
C GLN A 107 13.91 -2.99 24.67
N TYR A 108 13.97 -2.38 23.49
CA TYR A 108 15.07 -1.50 23.08
C TYR A 108 14.67 -0.01 22.94
N GLY A 109 13.39 0.31 23.12
CA GLY A 109 12.83 1.67 23.00
C GLY A 109 12.43 2.07 21.59
N ILE A 110 13.00 1.42 20.57
CA ILE A 110 12.68 1.55 19.14
C ILE A 110 12.99 0.23 18.45
N ALA A 111 12.27 -0.09 17.38
CA ALA A 111 12.63 -1.17 16.48
C ALA A 111 12.24 -0.82 15.05
N VAL A 112 12.81 -1.53 14.08
CA VAL A 112 12.49 -1.38 12.66
C VAL A 112 12.10 -2.73 12.10
N LEU A 113 11.02 -2.75 11.32
CA LEU A 113 10.57 -3.90 10.53
C LEU A 113 10.77 -3.59 9.05
N ALA A 114 11.65 -4.36 8.42
CA ALA A 114 11.89 -4.34 6.98
C ALA A 114 11.13 -5.49 6.32
N VAL A 115 10.05 -5.19 5.59
CA VAL A 115 9.28 -6.20 4.86
C VAL A 115 9.70 -6.19 3.40
N THR A 116 10.17 -7.32 2.89
CA THR A 116 10.81 -7.44 1.57
C THR A 116 10.15 -8.52 0.72
N GLN A 117 10.32 -8.45 -0.60
CA GLN A 117 9.73 -9.37 -1.59
C GLN A 117 8.22 -9.55 -1.41
N ILE A 118 7.50 -8.43 -1.30
CA ILE A 118 6.05 -8.42 -1.13
C ILE A 118 5.35 -7.67 -2.26
N TYR A 119 4.08 -8.00 -2.45
CA TYR A 119 3.16 -7.26 -3.28
C TYR A 119 2.16 -6.49 -2.40
N HIS A 120 2.32 -5.17 -2.33
CA HIS A 120 1.51 -4.29 -1.46
C HIS A 120 0.39 -3.60 -2.25
N PHE A 121 -0.86 -3.73 -1.79
CA PHE A 121 -2.04 -3.17 -2.48
C PHE A 121 -3.12 -2.60 -1.57
N ALA A 122 -2.76 -2.31 -0.32
CA ALA A 122 -3.66 -1.83 0.70
C ALA A 122 -3.28 -0.43 1.19
N ALA A 123 -4.12 0.11 2.08
CA ALA A 123 -3.79 1.27 2.90
C ALA A 123 -2.71 0.91 3.94
N LEU A 124 -2.05 1.91 4.52
CA LEU A 124 -1.01 1.74 5.56
C LEU A 124 -1.52 2.04 6.98
N TRP A 125 -2.69 2.67 7.11
CA TRP A 125 -3.28 2.97 8.42
C TRP A 125 -3.51 1.72 9.29
N PRO A 126 -3.91 0.54 8.77
CA PRO A 126 -4.19 -0.63 9.63
C PRO A 126 -2.97 -1.07 10.44
N GLU A 127 -1.78 -0.97 9.86
CA GLU A 127 -0.51 -1.39 10.44
C GLU A 127 -0.11 -0.47 11.60
N VAL A 128 -0.14 0.86 11.36
CA VAL A 128 0.21 1.84 12.40
C VAL A 128 -0.87 1.97 13.46
N GLU A 129 -2.14 1.75 13.12
CA GLU A 129 -3.25 1.69 14.08
C GLU A 129 -3.04 0.52 15.04
N ALA A 130 -2.81 -0.68 14.51
CA ALA A 130 -2.65 -1.88 15.32
C ALA A 130 -1.42 -1.79 16.25
N LEU A 131 -0.36 -1.08 15.87
CA LEU A 131 0.78 -0.78 16.74
C LEU A 131 0.43 0.27 17.80
N ALA A 132 -0.31 1.31 17.43
CA ALA A 132 -0.74 2.36 18.35
C ALA A 132 -1.75 1.88 19.40
N GLU A 133 -2.61 0.93 19.06
CA GLU A 133 -3.48 0.23 20.03
C GLU A 133 -2.68 -0.52 21.10
N GLN A 134 -1.43 -0.91 20.79
CA GLN A 134 -0.50 -1.55 21.75
C GLN A 134 0.31 -0.56 22.58
N GLY A 135 -0.01 0.73 22.48
CA GLY A 135 0.66 1.81 23.21
C GLY A 135 1.98 2.27 22.59
N LEU A 136 2.24 1.94 21.32
CA LEU A 136 3.46 2.33 20.61
C LEU A 136 3.21 3.51 19.66
N VAL A 137 4.25 4.30 19.40
CA VAL A 137 4.24 5.24 18.27
C VAL A 137 4.74 4.46 17.06
N ALA A 138 4.10 4.65 15.91
CA ALA A 138 4.46 3.93 14.69
C ALA A 138 4.53 4.84 13.47
N LEU A 139 5.47 4.57 12.58
CA LEU A 139 5.55 5.17 11.25
C LEU A 139 5.75 4.06 10.22
N ALA A 140 4.94 4.06 9.16
CA ALA A 140 5.03 3.08 8.07
C ALA A 140 5.15 3.79 6.72
N CYS A 141 5.94 3.24 5.82
CA CYS A 141 6.02 3.72 4.44
C CYS A 141 6.35 2.60 3.45
N THR A 142 5.78 2.70 2.25
CA THR A 142 6.02 1.78 1.13
C THR A 142 6.15 2.56 -0.18
N GLN A 143 6.66 1.91 -1.22
CA GLN A 143 6.73 2.46 -2.58
C GLN A 143 5.59 1.91 -3.47
N ALA A 144 5.51 2.37 -4.72
CA ALA A 144 4.58 1.83 -5.70
C ALA A 144 5.25 1.71 -7.08
N MET A 145 4.48 1.65 -8.16
CA MET A 145 5.03 1.90 -9.50
C MET A 145 5.24 3.40 -9.72
N SER A 146 6.17 3.77 -10.59
CA SER A 146 6.47 5.16 -10.93
C SER A 146 5.27 5.81 -11.61
N TYR A 147 4.58 6.66 -10.86
CA TYR A 147 3.40 7.41 -11.29
C TYR A 147 3.56 8.92 -11.12
N VAL A 148 4.46 9.35 -10.23
CA VAL A 148 4.58 10.73 -9.78
C VAL A 148 5.84 11.36 -10.38
N ALA A 149 5.66 12.53 -11.00
CA ALA A 149 6.79 13.32 -11.49
C ALA A 149 7.46 14.06 -10.32
N PRO A 150 8.81 14.11 -10.26
CA PRO A 150 9.52 14.96 -9.31
C PRO A 150 9.13 16.44 -9.47
N ALA A 151 9.33 17.26 -8.44
CA ALA A 151 9.05 18.68 -8.55
C ALA A 151 9.90 19.33 -9.65
N GLY A 152 9.23 19.97 -10.62
CA GLY A 152 9.86 20.56 -11.81
C GLY A 152 10.11 19.56 -12.95
N GLY A 153 9.80 18.27 -12.77
CA GLY A 153 9.84 17.24 -13.81
C GLY A 153 8.47 16.96 -14.43
N GLN A 154 8.47 16.21 -15.53
CA GLN A 154 7.25 15.76 -16.23
C GLN A 154 7.17 14.25 -16.42
N THR A 155 8.26 13.53 -16.14
CA THR A 155 8.34 12.07 -16.31
C THR A 155 8.09 11.40 -14.95
N PRO A 156 7.20 10.40 -14.87
CA PRO A 156 7.03 9.59 -13.66
C PRO A 156 8.35 8.98 -13.20
N LEU A 157 8.67 9.12 -11.91
CA LEU A 157 9.86 8.54 -11.30
C LEU A 157 9.54 7.90 -9.95
N TYR A 158 8.77 8.60 -9.12
CA TYR A 158 8.37 8.10 -7.80
C TYR A 158 7.04 7.39 -7.87
N GLY A 159 6.79 6.48 -6.93
CA GLY A 159 5.46 5.98 -6.68
C GLY A 159 4.58 7.00 -5.98
N THR A 160 3.32 6.61 -5.72
CA THR A 160 2.44 7.40 -4.86
C THR A 160 2.99 7.50 -3.43
N ASN A 161 3.89 6.58 -3.05
CA ASN A 161 4.76 6.59 -1.87
C ASN A 161 4.06 7.08 -0.61
N PRO A 162 3.15 6.29 -0.04
CA PRO A 162 2.43 6.69 1.15
C PRO A 162 3.30 6.64 2.42
N LEU A 163 2.93 7.50 3.36
CA LEU A 163 3.46 7.57 4.71
C LEU A 163 2.28 7.56 5.69
N ALA A 164 2.29 6.60 6.60
CA ALA A 164 1.34 6.52 7.69
C ALA A 164 2.04 6.73 9.04
N PHE A 165 1.27 7.24 10.00
CA PHE A 165 1.74 7.51 11.34
C PHE A 165 0.62 7.23 12.34
N GLY A 166 0.95 6.52 13.41
CA GLY A 166 0.07 6.18 14.51
C GLY A 166 0.60 6.72 15.84
N TRP A 167 -0.27 7.36 16.61
CA TRP A 167 0.05 7.87 17.95
C TRP A 167 -0.95 7.32 18.99
N PRO A 168 -0.46 6.68 20.07
CA PRO A 168 -1.31 6.07 21.08
C PRO A 168 -1.98 7.12 21.96
N ARG A 169 -3.23 6.87 22.38
CA ARG A 169 -4.00 7.77 23.24
C ARG A 169 -4.69 6.99 24.35
N GLU A 170 -4.33 7.29 25.59
CA GLU A 170 -4.92 6.60 26.74
C GLU A 170 -6.46 6.74 26.77
N GLY A 171 -7.14 5.60 26.87
CA GLY A 171 -8.60 5.50 26.94
C GLY A 171 -9.36 5.98 25.69
N ARG A 172 -8.67 6.19 24.57
CA ARG A 172 -9.24 6.75 23.33
C ARG A 172 -8.68 6.03 22.10
N PRO A 173 -9.39 6.05 20.96
CA PRO A 173 -8.81 5.57 19.71
C PRO A 173 -7.50 6.31 19.38
N PRO A 174 -6.50 5.62 18.79
CA PRO A 174 -5.27 6.24 18.33
C PRO A 174 -5.51 7.44 17.41
N LEU A 175 -4.54 8.35 17.36
CA LEU A 175 -4.49 9.32 16.27
C LEU A 175 -3.70 8.69 15.13
N VAL A 176 -4.34 8.53 13.97
CA VAL A 176 -3.73 7.95 12.79
C VAL A 176 -3.87 8.91 11.61
N PHE A 177 -2.82 9.03 10.81
CA PHE A 177 -2.93 9.52 9.44
C PHE A 177 -2.28 8.53 8.49
N ASP A 178 -2.80 8.48 7.27
CA ASP A 178 -2.24 7.73 6.14
C ASP A 178 -2.47 8.58 4.89
N GLN A 179 -1.39 8.95 4.21
CA GLN A 179 -1.45 9.80 3.04
C GLN A 179 -0.40 9.42 2.01
N ALA A 180 -0.77 9.52 0.74
CA ALA A 180 0.18 9.46 -0.37
C ALA A 180 1.07 10.71 -0.39
N SER A 181 2.30 10.57 -0.91
CA SER A 181 3.15 11.72 -1.25
C SER A 181 2.74 12.41 -2.57
N SER A 182 1.75 11.84 -3.26
CA SER A 182 1.08 12.43 -4.42
C SER A 182 -0.16 13.23 -4.00
N ALA A 183 -0.59 14.16 -4.85
CA ALA A 183 -1.77 15.00 -4.64
C ALA A 183 -3.09 14.20 -4.60
N SER A 184 -3.08 12.94 -5.05
CA SER A 184 -4.18 11.98 -4.98
C SER A 184 -3.65 10.56 -5.06
N ALA A 185 -4.41 9.58 -4.57
CA ALA A 185 -4.07 8.19 -4.80
C ALA A 185 -4.37 7.80 -6.26
N ARG A 186 -3.56 6.90 -6.83
CA ARG A 186 -3.78 6.37 -8.19
C ARG A 186 -5.18 5.74 -8.35
N GLY A 187 -5.65 5.07 -7.30
CA GLY A 187 -6.98 4.45 -7.26
C GLY A 187 -8.11 5.48 -7.39
N GLU A 188 -7.96 6.68 -6.82
CA GLU A 188 -8.97 7.74 -6.93
C GLU A 188 -9.11 8.23 -8.38
N ILE A 189 -7.99 8.40 -9.10
CA ILE A 189 -8.01 8.74 -10.53
C ILE A 189 -8.73 7.64 -11.34
N GLN A 190 -8.52 6.36 -11.00
CA GLN A 190 -9.21 5.24 -11.65
C GLN A 190 -10.71 5.24 -11.36
N LEU A 191 -11.14 5.61 -10.15
CA LEU A 191 -12.55 5.77 -9.79
C LEU A 191 -13.19 6.92 -10.58
N HIS A 192 -12.52 8.08 -10.67
CA HIS A 192 -12.96 9.20 -11.50
C HIS A 192 -13.09 8.82 -12.98
N LEU A 193 -12.13 8.07 -13.54
CA LEU A 193 -12.24 7.55 -14.91
C LEU A 193 -13.45 6.63 -15.07
N ARG A 194 -13.63 5.67 -14.15
CA ARG A 194 -14.73 4.70 -14.17
C ARG A 194 -16.09 5.41 -14.12
N ASP A 195 -16.20 6.42 -13.26
CA ASP A 195 -17.46 7.13 -12.98
C ASP A 195 -17.69 8.33 -13.94
N GLY A 196 -16.73 8.64 -14.82
CA GLY A 196 -16.84 9.71 -15.81
C GLY A 196 -16.76 11.11 -15.22
N HIS A 197 -16.07 11.29 -14.08
CA HIS A 197 -15.92 12.58 -13.40
C HIS A 197 -14.55 13.22 -13.65
N PRO A 198 -14.45 14.55 -13.86
CA PRO A 198 -13.17 15.24 -13.97
C PRO A 198 -12.39 15.19 -12.64
N LEU A 199 -11.07 15.29 -12.71
CA LEU A 199 -10.20 15.40 -11.55
C LEU A 199 -10.18 16.84 -10.99
N PRO A 200 -9.94 17.02 -9.69
CA PRO A 200 -9.52 18.31 -9.15
C PRO A 200 -8.24 18.84 -9.82
N ALA A 201 -8.16 20.16 -9.98
CA ALA A 201 -6.97 20.79 -10.55
C ALA A 201 -5.73 20.57 -9.66
N GLY A 202 -4.57 20.38 -10.29
CA GLY A 202 -3.29 20.19 -9.59
C GLY A 202 -2.97 18.74 -9.21
N TRP A 203 -3.82 17.78 -9.58
CA TRP A 203 -3.54 16.35 -9.34
C TRP A 203 -2.53 15.75 -10.31
N ALA A 204 -2.55 16.17 -11.57
CA ALA A 204 -1.81 15.51 -12.62
C ALA A 204 -1.47 16.43 -13.79
N ILE A 205 -0.54 15.95 -14.61
CA ILE A 205 -0.14 16.48 -15.92
C ILE A 205 -0.33 15.41 -17.00
N ASP A 206 -0.57 15.85 -18.23
CA ASP A 206 -0.61 14.98 -19.41
C ASP A 206 0.82 14.57 -19.86
N THR A 207 0.91 13.77 -20.93
CA THR A 207 2.19 13.31 -21.49
C THR A 207 3.07 14.43 -22.05
N ALA A 208 2.51 15.63 -22.28
CA ALA A 208 3.24 16.82 -22.69
C ALA A 208 3.63 17.72 -21.49
N GLY A 209 3.36 17.28 -20.26
CA GLY A 209 3.65 18.02 -19.04
C GLY A 209 2.66 19.15 -18.72
N ARG A 210 1.51 19.20 -19.40
CA ARG A 210 0.50 20.25 -19.19
C ARG A 210 -0.48 19.84 -18.10
N PRO A 211 -0.87 20.73 -17.17
CA PRO A 211 -1.90 20.43 -16.17
C PRO A 211 -3.17 19.89 -16.81
N THR A 212 -3.75 18.83 -16.23
CA THR A 212 -4.96 18.20 -16.75
C THR A 212 -5.95 17.86 -15.64
N THR A 213 -7.24 17.93 -15.97
CA THR A 213 -8.34 17.41 -15.15
C THR A 213 -9.03 16.22 -15.81
N ASP A 214 -8.54 15.75 -16.96
CA ASP A 214 -9.02 14.53 -17.61
C ASP A 214 -8.35 13.31 -16.96
N PRO A 215 -9.11 12.39 -16.34
CA PRO A 215 -8.57 11.17 -15.75
C PRO A 215 -7.77 10.31 -16.75
N ALA A 216 -8.18 10.22 -18.01
CA ALA A 216 -7.48 9.40 -19.00
C ALA A 216 -6.11 10.00 -19.34
N ALA A 217 -6.06 11.32 -19.58
CA ALA A 217 -4.81 12.04 -19.79
C ALA A 217 -3.87 11.97 -18.57
N ALA A 218 -4.43 12.06 -17.35
CA ALA A 218 -3.68 11.92 -16.10
C ALA A 218 -3.11 10.51 -15.91
N LEU A 219 -3.86 9.48 -16.30
CA LEU A 219 -3.39 8.10 -16.24
C LEU A 219 -2.27 7.83 -17.23
N ALA A 220 -2.30 8.45 -18.41
CA ALA A 220 -1.24 8.34 -19.42
C ALA A 220 -0.01 9.22 -19.12
N GLY A 221 -0.19 10.34 -18.41
CA GLY A 221 0.86 11.26 -18.00
C GLY A 221 1.44 10.93 -16.63
N ALA A 222 1.50 11.94 -15.75
CA ALA A 222 2.06 11.80 -14.41
C ALA A 222 1.20 12.48 -13.35
N GLN A 223 1.16 11.91 -12.15
CA GLN A 223 0.64 12.56 -10.96
C GLN A 223 1.63 13.59 -10.43
N LEU A 224 1.11 14.61 -9.74
CA LEU A 224 1.92 15.63 -9.08
C LEU A 224 2.06 15.31 -7.58
N PRO A 225 3.19 15.70 -6.95
CA PRO A 225 3.37 15.58 -5.51
C PRO A 225 2.48 16.56 -4.76
N PHE A 226 1.99 16.17 -3.57
CA PHE A 226 1.24 17.11 -2.73
C PHE A 226 2.15 18.26 -2.27
N GLY A 227 1.62 19.48 -2.19
CA GLY A 227 2.42 20.62 -1.72
C GLY A 227 3.69 20.90 -2.55
N GLY A 228 3.74 20.44 -3.81
CA GLY A 228 4.86 20.67 -4.71
C GLY A 228 6.17 20.03 -4.24
N TYR A 229 7.23 20.84 -4.14
CA TYR A 229 8.58 20.35 -3.80
C TYR A 229 8.67 19.66 -2.44
N LYS A 230 7.78 19.97 -1.49
CA LYS A 230 7.76 19.33 -0.16
C LYS A 230 7.26 17.89 -0.25
N GLY A 231 6.15 17.62 -0.94
CA GLY A 231 5.70 16.25 -1.17
C GLY A 231 6.66 15.47 -2.06
N ALA A 232 7.33 16.12 -3.01
CA ALA A 232 8.36 15.48 -3.82
C ALA A 232 9.55 15.00 -2.96
N ALA A 233 9.98 15.82 -2.00
CA ALA A 233 11.04 15.44 -1.06
C ALA A 233 10.62 14.27 -0.16
N LEU A 234 9.35 14.23 0.28
CA LEU A 234 8.81 13.10 1.04
C LEU A 234 8.72 11.83 0.19
N ALA A 235 8.28 11.95 -1.07
CA ALA A 235 8.26 10.82 -2.00
C ALA A 235 9.65 10.22 -2.18
N LEU A 236 10.68 11.06 -2.34
CA LEU A 236 12.08 10.64 -2.42
C LEU A 236 12.57 10.00 -1.13
N MET A 237 12.24 10.57 0.03
CA MET A 237 12.58 9.96 1.32
C MET A 237 12.00 8.54 1.42
N ILE A 238 10.77 8.34 0.99
CA ILE A 238 10.10 7.05 1.04
C ILE A 238 10.71 6.06 0.03
N GLU A 239 11.12 6.49 -1.17
CA GLU A 239 11.91 5.65 -2.08
C GLU A 239 13.15 5.09 -1.39
N LEU A 240 13.84 5.94 -0.61
CA LEU A 240 15.06 5.54 0.08
C LEU A 240 14.77 4.63 1.28
N LEU A 241 13.70 4.87 2.03
CA LEU A 241 13.34 4.07 3.22
C LEU A 241 12.72 2.71 2.87
N ALA A 242 11.81 2.67 1.90
CA ALA A 242 11.07 1.47 1.51
C ALA A 242 11.69 0.72 0.31
N GLY A 243 12.66 1.33 -0.39
CA GLY A 243 13.49 0.67 -1.39
C GLY A 243 14.89 0.42 -0.84
N ALA A 244 15.78 1.40 -1.04
CA ALA A 244 17.22 1.24 -0.80
C ALA A 244 17.61 0.74 0.60
N LEU A 245 17.01 1.30 1.67
CA LEU A 245 17.37 0.99 3.05
C LEU A 245 17.10 -0.48 3.39
N ILE A 246 15.99 -1.03 2.90
CA ILE A 246 15.58 -2.41 3.19
C ILE A 246 16.04 -3.41 2.11
N GLY A 247 16.78 -2.94 1.10
CA GLY A 247 17.30 -3.76 0.01
C GLY A 247 16.27 -4.11 -1.06
N GLU A 248 15.23 -3.28 -1.21
CA GLU A 248 14.16 -3.45 -2.18
C GLU A 248 14.27 -2.49 -3.35
N VAL A 249 13.44 -2.75 -4.37
CA VAL A 249 13.40 -1.96 -5.61
C VAL A 249 12.83 -0.57 -5.39
N PHE A 250 13.35 0.39 -6.15
CA PHE A 250 12.70 1.69 -6.33
C PHE A 250 11.46 1.58 -7.23
N SER A 251 10.59 2.59 -7.19
CA SER A 251 9.35 2.58 -7.97
C SER A 251 9.54 2.45 -9.48
N PHE A 252 10.60 3.04 -10.04
CA PHE A 252 10.92 2.93 -11.47
C PHE A 252 11.41 1.52 -11.85
N GLU A 253 12.11 0.83 -10.95
CA GLU A 253 12.54 -0.56 -11.14
C GLU A 253 11.36 -1.51 -10.98
N ALA A 254 10.47 -1.27 -10.00
CA ALA A 254 9.22 -1.99 -9.83
C ALA A 254 8.37 -1.90 -11.11
N SER A 255 8.31 -0.72 -11.73
CA SER A 255 7.58 -0.51 -12.99
C SER A 255 8.20 -1.24 -14.17
N ALA A 256 9.54 -1.28 -14.25
CA ALA A 256 10.25 -2.04 -15.29
C ALA A 256 10.07 -3.56 -15.15
N ARG A 257 9.76 -4.05 -13.94
CA ARG A 257 9.54 -5.48 -13.65
C ARG A 257 8.06 -5.88 -13.70
N ASP A 258 7.14 -4.93 -13.66
CA ASP A 258 5.70 -5.23 -13.65
C ASP A 258 5.24 -5.83 -14.98
N ASN A 259 4.27 -6.74 -14.90
CA ASN A 259 3.68 -7.40 -16.08
C ASN A 259 2.35 -6.76 -16.53
N HIS A 260 1.96 -5.64 -15.92
CA HIS A 260 0.78 -4.86 -16.25
C HIS A 260 -0.55 -5.62 -16.17
N ASP A 261 -0.63 -6.63 -15.31
CA ASP A 261 -1.88 -7.36 -15.01
C ASP A 261 -2.91 -6.53 -14.22
N GLY A 262 -2.54 -5.32 -13.80
CA GLY A 262 -3.39 -4.43 -13.01
C GLY A 262 -3.53 -4.82 -11.53
N GLY A 263 -2.66 -5.67 -11.01
CA GLY A 263 -2.44 -5.91 -9.59
C GLY A 263 -1.25 -5.10 -9.02
N PRO A 264 -0.90 -5.29 -7.74
CA PRO A 264 0.22 -4.58 -7.10
C PRO A 264 1.58 -4.86 -7.76
N PRO A 265 2.54 -3.91 -7.69
CA PRO A 265 3.94 -4.17 -8.05
C PRO A 265 4.69 -4.91 -6.93
N ILE A 266 5.85 -5.46 -7.29
CA ILE A 266 6.82 -5.98 -6.32
C ILE A 266 7.48 -4.82 -5.56
N GLY A 267 7.72 -5.01 -4.27
CA GLY A 267 8.33 -3.98 -3.44
C GLY A 267 8.57 -4.41 -2.00
N GLY A 268 8.70 -3.39 -1.15
CA GLY A 268 8.81 -3.56 0.28
C GLY A 268 8.18 -2.43 1.08
N GLU A 269 8.19 -2.61 2.39
CA GLU A 269 7.64 -1.68 3.36
C GLU A 269 8.57 -1.58 4.56
N CYS A 270 8.72 -0.36 5.07
CA CYS A 270 9.51 -0.07 6.26
C CYS A 270 8.57 0.47 7.34
N ILE A 271 8.60 -0.17 8.52
CA ILE A 271 7.85 0.25 9.71
C ILE A 271 8.83 0.51 10.85
N ILE A 272 8.62 1.60 11.58
CA ILE A 272 9.38 2.03 12.76
C ILE A 272 8.42 2.18 13.94
#